data_AF-U7PY29-F1
#
_entry.id   AF-U7PY29-F1
#
_cell.length_a   1.000
_cell.length_b   1.000
_cell.length_c   1.000
_cell.angle_alpha   90.00
_cell.angle_beta   90.00
_cell.angle_gamma   90.00
#
_symmetry.space_group_name_H-M   'P 1'
#
loop_
_entity.id
_entity.type
_entity.pdbx_description
1 polymer ?
#
loop_
_entity_poly.entity_id
_entity_poly.type
_entity_poly.pdbx_seq_one_letter_code
_entity_poly.pdbx_strand_id
1 'polypeptide(L)'
;MRLLVRPDPEAASSYVADYIVDRINAFAPSAERPFVLGLPTGSSPLLIYRFLVAAYTAGRVSFRHVVTFNMDEYVALPRDHPQSYHSFMFAHLFRHIDIPADHVHILDGNPPGGDYAGECARYEAAIRAVGGIELFLGGVGSDGHIAFNEPGSSLASRTRIKSLAPETRRANARFFGGGDADVDAVPRMALTVGVATVLDAREVVVIATGARKALAVQQAVEGGVSHMCTLSSLQLHPRSLVVVDDEATVECKVKTINYFRGVEQTVQRASQPGLPRAVQTPPRLDTAVAAMAAENGELTPDSMSSRIGSPKMLAVRSATIPFALMRQ
;
A
#
# COMPACT_ATOMS: atom_id res chain seq x y z
N MET A 1 14.09 1.25 -3.17
CA MET A 1 13.20 0.37 -3.95
C MET A 1 14.00 -0.77 -4.59
N ARG A 2 13.45 -1.99 -4.59
CA ARG A 2 13.88 -3.11 -5.42
C ARG A 2 12.82 -3.36 -6.50
N LEU A 3 13.24 -3.67 -7.72
CA LEU A 3 12.37 -4.17 -8.80
C LEU A 3 12.85 -5.57 -9.18
N LEU A 4 11.94 -6.54 -9.19
CA LEU A 4 12.22 -7.91 -9.61
C LEU A 4 11.36 -8.25 -10.81
N VAL A 5 12.00 -8.67 -11.89
CA VAL A 5 11.32 -9.04 -13.14
C VAL A 5 11.28 -10.56 -13.25
N ARG A 6 10.11 -11.10 -13.56
CA ARG A 6 9.85 -12.53 -13.78
C ARG A 6 9.27 -12.74 -15.17
N PRO A 7 9.41 -13.93 -15.76
CA PRO A 7 9.00 -14.16 -17.14
C PRO A 7 7.49 -13.98 -17.37
N ASP A 8 6.67 -14.34 -16.37
CA ASP A 8 5.22 -14.39 -16.52
C ASP A 8 4.50 -14.13 -15.17
N PRO A 9 3.17 -13.94 -15.19
CA PRO A 9 2.39 -13.72 -13.97
C PRO A 9 2.49 -14.84 -12.92
N GLU A 10 2.69 -16.08 -13.34
CA GLU A 10 2.76 -17.23 -12.44
C GLU A 10 4.07 -17.24 -11.67
N ALA A 11 5.20 -17.06 -12.35
CA ALA A 11 6.52 -16.92 -11.75
C ALA A 11 6.61 -15.70 -10.83
N ALA A 12 6.01 -14.56 -11.21
CA ALA A 12 5.91 -13.38 -10.36
C ALA A 12 5.11 -13.67 -9.08
N SER A 13 3.94 -14.30 -9.22
CA SER A 13 3.05 -14.60 -8.09
C SER A 13 3.63 -15.65 -7.14
N SER A 14 4.25 -16.70 -7.70
CA SER A 14 4.94 -17.76 -6.94
C SER A 14 6.08 -17.18 -6.10
N TYR A 15 6.91 -16.32 -6.72
CA TYR A 15 7.98 -15.62 -6.00
C TYR A 15 7.43 -14.79 -4.83
N VAL A 16 6.36 -14.03 -5.03
CA VAL A 16 5.76 -13.22 -3.95
C VAL A 16 5.20 -14.10 -2.82
N ALA A 17 4.55 -15.21 -3.16
CA ALA A 17 4.04 -16.14 -2.15
C ALA A 17 5.16 -16.77 -1.32
N ASP A 18 6.22 -17.26 -1.96
CA ASP A 18 7.39 -17.80 -1.26
C ASP A 18 8.10 -16.72 -0.43
N TYR A 19 8.18 -15.49 -0.94
CA TYR A 19 8.71 -14.36 -0.16
C TYR A 19 7.90 -14.13 1.12
N ILE A 20 6.57 -14.14 1.05
CA ILE A 20 5.70 -13.98 2.23
C ILE A 20 5.90 -15.14 3.20
N VAL A 21 5.97 -16.37 2.72
CA VAL A 21 6.24 -17.58 3.53
C VAL A 21 7.58 -17.43 4.27
N ASP A 22 8.64 -17.05 3.56
CA ASP A 22 9.96 -16.85 4.15
C ASP A 22 9.96 -15.75 5.20
N ARG A 23 9.24 -14.64 4.96
CA ARG A 23 9.13 -13.53 5.91
C ARG A 23 8.36 -13.94 7.16
N ILE A 24 7.26 -14.68 7.04
CA ILE A 24 6.51 -15.21 8.18
C ILE A 24 7.39 -16.16 8.99
N ASN A 25 8.03 -17.15 8.34
CA ASN A 25 8.84 -18.15 9.01
C ASN A 25 10.07 -17.55 9.69
N ALA A 26 10.76 -16.61 9.03
CA ALA A 26 11.92 -15.93 9.60
C ALA A 26 11.54 -15.01 10.78
N PHE A 27 10.32 -14.47 10.79
CA PHE A 27 9.81 -13.68 11.92
C PHE A 27 9.44 -14.55 13.13
N ALA A 28 9.08 -15.83 12.88
CA ALA A 28 8.66 -16.81 13.88
C ALA A 28 7.56 -16.26 14.82
N PRO A 29 6.35 -15.98 14.28
CA PRO A 29 5.29 -15.33 15.04
C PRO A 29 4.77 -16.21 16.18
N SER A 30 4.40 -15.55 17.29
CA SER A 30 3.74 -16.15 18.46
C SER A 30 2.47 -15.39 18.82
N ALA A 31 1.74 -15.84 19.84
CA ALA A 31 0.56 -15.15 20.33
C ALA A 31 0.88 -13.72 20.83
N GLU A 32 2.04 -13.52 21.45
CA GLU A 32 2.52 -12.25 21.99
C GLU A 32 3.16 -11.35 20.92
N ARG A 33 3.64 -11.96 19.83
CA ARG A 33 4.30 -11.26 18.73
C ARG A 33 3.78 -11.79 17.38
N PRO A 34 2.56 -11.40 16.96
CA PRO A 34 2.02 -11.83 15.70
C PRO A 34 2.73 -11.19 14.50
N PHE A 35 2.71 -11.87 13.35
CA PHE A 35 3.14 -11.28 12.08
C PHE A 35 1.97 -10.50 11.48
N VAL A 36 2.10 -9.18 11.35
CA VAL A 36 1.02 -8.32 10.85
C VAL A 36 1.17 -8.13 9.33
N LEU A 37 0.19 -8.62 8.56
CA LEU A 37 0.19 -8.68 7.10
C LEU A 37 -0.90 -7.81 6.48
N GLY A 38 -0.52 -6.80 5.69
CA GLY A 38 -1.44 -6.04 4.86
C GLY A 38 -1.77 -6.77 3.55
N LEU A 39 -3.04 -6.85 3.16
CA LEU A 39 -3.50 -7.65 2.01
C LEU A 39 -4.36 -6.84 1.01
N PRO A 40 -4.15 -7.02 -0.32
CA PRO A 40 -4.97 -6.40 -1.34
C PRO A 40 -6.11 -7.32 -1.81
N THR A 41 -7.00 -6.79 -2.64
CA THR A 41 -7.97 -7.60 -3.40
C THR A 41 -7.73 -7.49 -4.90
N GLY A 42 -8.69 -7.95 -5.71
CA GLY A 42 -8.63 -7.87 -7.17
C GLY A 42 -7.92 -9.05 -7.83
N SER A 43 -7.73 -8.98 -9.14
CA SER A 43 -7.25 -10.12 -9.93
C SER A 43 -5.77 -10.45 -9.73
N SER A 44 -4.92 -9.42 -9.49
CA SER A 44 -3.47 -9.61 -9.36
C SER A 44 -3.05 -10.52 -8.19
N PRO A 45 -3.61 -10.42 -6.97
CA PRO A 45 -3.20 -11.29 -5.87
C PRO A 45 -3.81 -12.70 -5.90
N LEU A 46 -4.75 -13.03 -6.80
CA LEU A 46 -5.41 -14.34 -6.79
C LEU A 46 -4.44 -15.51 -6.94
N LEU A 47 -3.45 -15.39 -7.82
CA LEU A 47 -2.42 -16.42 -7.97
C LEU A 47 -1.55 -16.54 -6.71
N ILE A 48 -1.20 -15.41 -6.09
CA ILE A 48 -0.45 -15.38 -4.82
C ILE A 48 -1.23 -16.13 -3.73
N TYR A 49 -2.54 -15.88 -3.61
CA TYR A 49 -3.38 -16.59 -2.63
C TYR A 49 -3.45 -18.08 -2.88
N ARG A 50 -3.54 -18.52 -4.14
CA ARG A 50 -3.48 -19.96 -4.48
C ARG A 50 -2.15 -20.58 -4.04
N PHE A 51 -1.03 -19.90 -4.25
CA PHE A 51 0.28 -20.38 -3.81
C PHE A 51 0.43 -20.38 -2.28
N LEU A 52 -0.11 -19.39 -1.58
CA LEU A 52 -0.12 -19.36 -0.11
C LEU A 52 -0.96 -20.50 0.48
N VAL A 53 -2.14 -20.77 -0.08
CA VAL A 53 -2.97 -21.92 0.30
C VAL A 53 -2.25 -23.24 0.05
N ALA A 54 -1.57 -23.37 -1.10
CA ALA A 54 -0.76 -24.56 -1.38
C ALA A 54 0.43 -24.71 -0.40
N ALA A 55 1.08 -23.60 -0.03
CA ALA A 55 2.17 -23.59 0.95
C ALA A 55 1.69 -24.04 2.34
N TYR A 56 0.54 -23.53 2.79
CA TYR A 56 -0.10 -23.95 4.04
C TYR A 56 -0.47 -25.45 4.00
N THR A 57 -1.14 -25.89 2.94
CA THR A 57 -1.55 -27.30 2.76
C THR A 57 -0.34 -28.24 2.79
N ALA A 58 0.81 -27.81 2.27
CA ALA A 58 2.06 -28.54 2.29
C ALA A 58 2.85 -28.42 3.62
N GLY A 59 2.32 -27.72 4.64
CA GLY A 59 2.96 -27.54 5.94
C GLY A 59 4.16 -26.58 5.94
N ARG A 60 4.33 -25.75 4.91
CA ARG A 60 5.46 -24.81 4.79
C ARG A 60 5.27 -23.52 5.60
N VAL A 61 4.03 -23.22 6.01
CA VAL A 61 3.68 -21.99 6.75
C VAL A 61 2.41 -22.23 7.57
N SER A 62 2.27 -21.51 8.69
CA SER A 62 1.03 -21.41 9.46
C SER A 62 0.63 -19.93 9.60
N PHE A 63 -0.67 -19.67 9.55
CA PHE A 63 -1.29 -18.36 9.73
C PHE A 63 -1.91 -18.18 11.11
N ARG A 64 -1.73 -19.14 12.02
CA ARG A 64 -2.26 -19.11 13.40
C ARG A 64 -1.88 -17.86 14.19
N HIS A 65 -0.69 -17.34 13.96
CA HIS A 65 -0.17 -16.12 14.60
C HIS A 65 0.07 -15.00 13.58
N VAL A 66 -0.66 -15.02 12.47
CA VAL A 66 -0.72 -13.91 11.51
C VAL A 66 -1.97 -13.10 11.81
N VAL A 67 -1.84 -11.77 11.80
CA VAL A 67 -2.95 -10.81 11.88
C VAL A 67 -2.99 -10.06 10.56
N THR A 68 -4.16 -9.98 9.92
CA THR A 68 -4.29 -9.39 8.58
C THR A 68 -5.11 -8.11 8.59
N PHE A 69 -4.68 -7.14 7.79
CA PHE A 69 -5.43 -5.92 7.49
C PHE A 69 -5.61 -5.78 5.98
N ASN A 70 -6.85 -5.77 5.50
CA ASN A 70 -7.14 -5.49 4.10
C ASN A 70 -7.05 -3.99 3.79
N MET A 71 -6.76 -3.68 2.53
CA MET A 71 -6.61 -2.31 2.03
C MET A 71 -7.92 -1.52 2.03
N ASP A 72 -9.03 -2.16 1.68
CA ASP A 72 -10.25 -1.45 1.31
C ASP A 72 -11.50 -2.32 1.45
N GLU A 73 -12.66 -1.67 1.40
CA GLU A 73 -13.99 -2.28 1.22
C GLU A 73 -14.94 -1.26 0.59
N TYR A 74 -15.88 -1.72 -0.24
CA TYR A 74 -16.92 -0.88 -0.79
C TYR A 74 -17.88 -0.36 0.28
N VAL A 75 -18.28 0.91 0.17
CA VAL A 75 -19.32 1.49 1.02
C VAL A 75 -20.69 1.04 0.53
N ALA A 76 -21.61 0.79 1.48
CA ALA A 76 -23.01 0.47 1.22
C ALA A 76 -23.25 -0.83 0.43
N LEU A 77 -22.25 -1.72 0.37
CA LEU A 77 -22.39 -3.06 -0.20
C LEU A 77 -22.53 -4.08 0.94
N PRO A 78 -23.55 -4.95 0.97
CA PRO A 78 -23.72 -5.93 2.03
C PRO A 78 -22.45 -6.77 2.22
N ARG A 79 -22.08 -7.05 3.48
CA ARG A 79 -20.85 -7.81 3.80
C ARG A 79 -20.81 -9.17 3.11
N ASP A 80 -21.95 -9.84 3.03
CA ASP A 80 -22.13 -11.15 2.39
C ASP A 80 -22.40 -11.08 0.87
N HIS A 81 -22.44 -9.88 0.29
CA HIS A 81 -22.56 -9.73 -1.15
C HIS A 81 -21.38 -10.43 -1.85
N PRO A 82 -21.59 -11.19 -2.93
CA PRO A 82 -20.52 -11.96 -3.57
C PRO A 82 -19.31 -11.13 -4.05
N GLN A 83 -19.53 -9.83 -4.31
CA GLN A 83 -18.51 -8.87 -4.76
C GLN A 83 -17.97 -7.96 -3.65
N SER A 84 -18.37 -8.16 -2.39
CA SER A 84 -17.70 -7.49 -1.27
C SER A 84 -16.27 -8.01 -1.13
N TYR A 85 -15.38 -7.19 -0.62
CA TYR A 85 -14.01 -7.61 -0.33
C TYR A 85 -13.94 -8.55 0.87
N HIS A 86 -14.90 -8.48 1.80
CA HIS A 86 -15.18 -9.54 2.77
C HIS A 86 -15.38 -10.90 2.06
N SER A 87 -16.36 -11.03 1.16
CA SER A 87 -16.64 -12.29 0.44
C SER A 87 -15.44 -12.75 -0.38
N PHE A 88 -14.78 -11.82 -1.08
CA PHE A 88 -13.57 -12.12 -1.87
C PHE A 88 -12.48 -12.76 -1.01
N MET A 89 -12.12 -12.15 0.12
CA MET A 89 -11.03 -12.64 0.96
C MET A 89 -11.34 -13.98 1.61
N PHE A 90 -12.58 -14.17 2.07
CA PHE A 90 -13.01 -15.46 2.60
C PHE A 90 -13.04 -16.55 1.53
N ALA A 91 -13.51 -16.23 0.32
CA ALA A 91 -13.60 -17.21 -0.77
C ALA A 91 -12.22 -17.67 -1.27
N HIS A 92 -11.24 -16.77 -1.31
CA HIS A 92 -9.94 -17.00 -1.97
C HIS A 92 -8.78 -17.27 -1.02
N LEU A 93 -8.87 -16.89 0.27
CA LEU A 93 -7.78 -17.10 1.22
C LEU A 93 -8.27 -17.63 2.56
N PHE A 94 -9.05 -16.85 3.32
CA PHE A 94 -9.19 -17.07 4.77
C PHE A 94 -9.85 -18.39 5.16
N ARG A 95 -10.77 -18.94 4.36
CA ARG A 95 -11.39 -20.24 4.65
C ARG A 95 -10.48 -21.45 4.37
N HIS A 96 -9.33 -21.24 3.74
CA HIS A 96 -8.43 -22.30 3.27
C HIS A 96 -7.13 -22.40 4.08
N ILE A 97 -6.96 -21.56 5.11
CA ILE A 97 -5.77 -21.49 5.96
C ILE A 97 -6.17 -21.50 7.44
N ASP A 98 -5.23 -21.69 8.35
CA ASP A 98 -5.46 -21.77 9.80
C ASP A 98 -5.46 -20.41 10.53
N ILE A 99 -5.89 -19.34 9.85
CA ILE A 99 -5.96 -18.00 10.45
C ILE A 99 -7.16 -17.90 11.43
N PRO A 100 -6.98 -17.40 12.66
CA PRO A 100 -8.09 -17.14 13.57
C PRO A 100 -9.03 -16.04 13.02
N ALA A 101 -10.33 -16.17 13.26
CA ALA A 101 -11.31 -15.23 12.72
C ALA A 101 -11.15 -13.81 13.30
N ASP A 102 -10.72 -13.69 14.56
CA ASP A 102 -10.44 -12.44 15.26
C ASP A 102 -9.12 -11.78 14.82
N HIS A 103 -8.29 -12.48 14.05
CA HIS A 103 -7.07 -11.95 13.42
C HIS A 103 -7.33 -11.35 12.03
N VAL A 104 -8.57 -11.43 11.52
CA VAL A 104 -8.94 -10.90 10.21
C VAL A 104 -9.59 -9.53 10.37
N HIS A 105 -8.92 -8.49 9.84
CA HIS A 105 -9.44 -7.13 9.81
C HIS A 105 -9.66 -6.69 8.36
N ILE A 106 -10.91 -6.32 8.07
CA ILE A 106 -11.33 -5.69 6.81
C ILE A 106 -12.22 -4.51 7.22
N LEU A 107 -12.09 -3.38 6.52
CA LEU A 107 -12.92 -2.19 6.77
C LEU A 107 -14.42 -2.56 6.70
N ASP A 108 -15.21 -1.96 7.59
CA ASP A 108 -16.67 -2.09 7.54
C ASP A 108 -17.27 -1.04 6.62
N GLY A 109 -17.67 -1.45 5.42
CA GLY A 109 -18.36 -0.59 4.46
C GLY A 109 -19.77 -0.16 4.88
N ASN A 110 -20.32 -0.71 5.97
CA ASN A 110 -21.65 -0.40 6.51
C ASN A 110 -21.60 -0.16 8.03
N PRO A 111 -20.76 0.76 8.53
CA PRO A 111 -20.59 0.94 9.96
C PRO A 111 -21.88 1.46 10.61
N PRO A 112 -22.10 1.18 11.91
CA PRO A 112 -23.29 1.65 12.62
C PRO A 112 -23.51 3.15 12.47
N GLY A 113 -24.73 3.55 12.15
CA GLY A 113 -25.09 4.96 11.94
C GLY A 113 -24.45 5.62 10.70
N GLY A 114 -23.74 4.87 9.86
CA GLY A 114 -23.00 5.42 8.73
C GLY A 114 -21.76 6.22 9.14
N ASP A 115 -21.20 5.95 10.33
CA ASP A 115 -19.99 6.64 10.83
C ASP A 115 -18.71 6.10 10.16
N TYR A 116 -18.53 6.45 8.89
CA TYR A 116 -17.35 6.09 8.11
C TYR A 116 -16.05 6.67 8.69
N ALA A 117 -16.11 7.87 9.27
CA ALA A 117 -14.94 8.51 9.87
C ALA A 117 -14.49 7.75 11.13
N GLY A 118 -15.44 7.37 11.99
CA GLY A 118 -15.20 6.53 13.15
C GLY A 118 -14.63 5.17 12.77
N GLU A 119 -15.16 4.51 11.73
CA GLU A 119 -14.63 3.24 11.24
C GLU A 119 -13.18 3.37 10.75
N CYS A 120 -12.88 4.39 9.94
CA CYS A 120 -11.51 4.64 9.48
C CYS A 120 -10.53 4.91 10.64
N ALA A 121 -10.97 5.70 11.64
CA ALA A 121 -10.16 5.98 12.83
C ALA A 121 -9.92 4.72 13.68
N ARG A 122 -10.96 3.90 13.88
CA ARG A 122 -10.87 2.60 14.56
C ARG A 122 -9.89 1.67 13.85
N TYR A 123 -9.94 1.61 12.52
CA TYR A 123 -9.06 0.77 11.72
C TYR A 123 -7.58 1.16 11.87
N GLU A 124 -7.29 2.46 11.80
CA GLU A 124 -5.95 3.00 12.06
C GLU A 124 -5.48 2.74 13.50
N ALA A 125 -6.37 2.84 14.48
CA ALA A 125 -6.06 2.51 15.87
C ALA A 125 -5.75 1.02 16.06
N ALA A 126 -6.50 0.13 15.39
CA ALA A 126 -6.27 -1.31 15.43
C ALA A 126 -4.90 -1.69 14.84
N ILE A 127 -4.49 -1.06 13.72
CA ILE A 127 -3.14 -1.24 13.14
C ILE A 127 -2.06 -0.83 14.16
N ARG A 128 -2.23 0.31 14.83
CA ARG A 128 -1.26 0.77 15.85
C ARG A 128 -1.22 -0.14 17.08
N ALA A 129 -2.37 -0.64 17.52
CA ALA A 129 -2.49 -1.49 18.71
C ALA A 129 -1.69 -2.80 18.59
N VAL A 130 -1.56 -3.35 17.38
CA VAL A 130 -0.75 -4.55 17.11
C VAL A 130 0.71 -4.25 16.74
N GLY A 131 1.15 -2.99 16.87
CA GLY A 131 2.53 -2.58 16.60
C GLY A 131 2.84 -2.26 15.14
N GLY A 132 1.83 -2.03 14.31
CA GLY A 132 1.98 -1.70 12.89
C GLY A 132 2.24 -2.90 11.99
N ILE A 133 2.15 -2.66 10.68
CA ILE A 133 2.24 -3.70 9.65
C ILE A 133 3.70 -4.12 9.42
N GLU A 134 3.97 -5.43 9.47
CA GLU A 134 5.30 -6.00 9.18
C GLU A 134 5.55 -6.02 7.66
N LEU A 135 4.58 -6.52 6.90
CA LEU A 135 4.64 -6.57 5.45
C LEU A 135 3.29 -6.16 4.88
N PHE A 136 3.26 -5.20 3.97
CA PHE A 136 2.07 -4.83 3.22
C PHE A 136 2.18 -5.33 1.78
N LEU A 137 1.37 -6.31 1.40
CA LEU A 137 1.19 -6.71 0.01
C LEU A 137 0.18 -5.77 -0.67
N GLY A 138 0.56 -5.21 -1.82
CA GLY A 138 -0.29 -4.36 -2.64
C GLY A 138 -0.38 -4.86 -4.08
N GLY A 139 -1.48 -4.53 -4.75
CA GLY A 139 -1.54 -4.48 -6.20
C GLY A 139 -1.41 -3.03 -6.69
N VAL A 140 -1.29 -2.86 -8.01
CA VAL A 140 -1.35 -1.54 -8.65
C VAL A 140 -2.44 -1.48 -9.72
N GLY A 141 -3.17 -0.36 -9.80
CA GLY A 141 -4.03 0.00 -10.92
C GLY A 141 -3.27 0.28 -12.23
N SER A 142 -3.97 0.33 -13.36
CA SER A 142 -3.36 0.73 -14.65
C SER A 142 -2.94 2.22 -14.68
N ASP A 143 -3.53 3.02 -13.81
CA ASP A 143 -3.23 4.44 -13.56
C ASP A 143 -2.18 4.65 -12.44
N GLY A 144 -1.62 3.56 -11.87
CA GLY A 144 -0.65 3.65 -10.78
C GLY A 144 -1.24 3.80 -9.38
N HIS A 145 -2.55 3.60 -9.17
CA HIS A 145 -3.11 3.65 -7.81
C HIS A 145 -2.68 2.46 -6.95
N ILE A 146 -2.48 2.71 -5.65
CA ILE A 146 -2.42 1.68 -4.59
C ILE A 146 -3.73 1.72 -3.79
N ALA A 147 -4.39 0.57 -3.59
CA ALA A 147 -5.75 0.51 -3.01
C ALA A 147 -6.70 1.46 -3.79
N PHE A 148 -7.70 2.07 -3.14
CA PHE A 148 -8.46 3.16 -3.76
C PHE A 148 -7.78 4.54 -3.64
N ASN A 149 -6.45 4.62 -3.50
CA ASN A 149 -5.72 5.89 -3.59
C ASN A 149 -5.51 6.31 -5.05
N GLU A 150 -6.62 6.68 -5.68
CA GLU A 150 -6.71 7.12 -7.07
C GLU A 150 -5.85 8.36 -7.34
N PRO A 151 -5.53 8.65 -8.63
CA PRO A 151 -4.81 9.85 -9.04
C PRO A 151 -5.37 11.12 -8.39
N GLY A 152 -4.46 11.92 -7.84
CA GLY A 152 -4.78 13.13 -7.07
C GLY A 152 -4.88 12.91 -5.55
N SER A 153 -4.87 11.66 -5.07
CA SER A 153 -4.87 11.35 -3.63
C SER A 153 -3.61 11.86 -2.95
N SER A 154 -3.75 12.50 -1.77
CA SER A 154 -2.59 12.93 -0.98
C SER A 154 -1.65 11.76 -0.69
N LEU A 155 -0.35 11.96 -0.93
CA LEU A 155 0.68 10.98 -0.59
C LEU A 155 0.86 10.80 0.93
N ALA A 156 0.36 11.76 1.72
CA ALA A 156 0.30 11.69 3.18
C ALA A 156 -1.07 11.23 3.70
N SER A 157 -1.95 10.72 2.82
CA SER A 157 -3.31 10.33 3.21
C SER A 157 -3.33 9.18 4.22
N ARG A 158 -4.32 9.22 5.11
CA ARG A 158 -4.69 8.13 6.03
C ARG A 158 -5.93 7.39 5.54
N THR A 159 -6.30 6.34 6.28
CA THR A 159 -7.55 5.60 6.04
C THR A 159 -8.74 6.56 6.02
N ARG A 160 -9.55 6.49 4.95
CA ARG A 160 -10.66 7.43 4.71
C ARG A 160 -11.73 6.83 3.80
N ILE A 161 -12.88 7.49 3.77
CA ILE A 161 -13.83 7.34 2.68
C ILE A 161 -13.30 8.00 1.40
N LYS A 162 -13.54 7.34 0.27
CA LYS A 162 -13.10 7.79 -1.04
C LYS A 162 -14.18 7.54 -2.09
N SER A 163 -14.58 8.58 -2.81
CA SER A 163 -15.39 8.46 -4.01
C SER A 163 -14.57 7.83 -5.13
N LEU A 164 -15.15 6.82 -5.80
CA LEU A 164 -14.50 6.12 -6.89
C LEU A 164 -14.62 6.91 -8.19
N ALA A 165 -13.49 7.07 -8.89
CA ALA A 165 -13.43 7.70 -10.19
C ALA A 165 -14.24 6.90 -11.23
N PRO A 166 -14.72 7.56 -12.29
CA PRO A 166 -15.44 6.89 -13.37
C PRO A 166 -14.65 5.74 -14.01
N GLU A 167 -13.33 5.85 -14.12
CA GLU A 167 -12.48 4.80 -14.67
C GLU A 167 -12.46 3.55 -13.78
N THR A 168 -12.29 3.72 -12.47
CA THR A 168 -12.36 2.63 -11.48
C THR A 168 -13.72 1.95 -11.51
N ARG A 169 -14.82 2.72 -11.58
CA ARG A 169 -16.16 2.15 -11.71
C ARG A 169 -16.32 1.35 -13.01
N ARG A 170 -15.84 1.84 -14.15
CA ARG A 170 -15.86 1.10 -15.43
C ARG A 170 -15.01 -0.18 -15.37
N ALA A 171 -13.81 -0.12 -14.80
CA ALA A 171 -12.94 -1.28 -14.66
C ALA A 171 -13.55 -2.37 -13.78
N ASN A 172 -14.31 -1.97 -12.75
CA ASN A 172 -14.95 -2.88 -11.82
C ASN A 172 -16.34 -3.33 -12.27
N ALA A 173 -16.99 -2.64 -13.21
CA ALA A 173 -18.32 -3.00 -13.73
C ALA A 173 -18.41 -4.45 -14.24
N ARG A 174 -17.31 -5.03 -14.74
CA ARG A 174 -17.27 -6.45 -15.13
C ARG A 174 -17.59 -7.44 -13.98
N PHE A 175 -17.51 -6.99 -12.73
CA PHE A 175 -17.84 -7.78 -11.55
C PHE A 175 -19.30 -7.57 -11.09
N PHE A 176 -19.98 -6.53 -11.59
CA PHE A 176 -21.31 -6.12 -11.17
C PHE A 176 -22.27 -6.17 -12.37
N GLY A 177 -23.31 -7.02 -12.32
CA GLY A 177 -24.34 -7.09 -13.37
C GLY A 177 -24.64 -8.46 -13.96
N GLY A 178 -24.16 -9.55 -13.35
CA GLY A 178 -24.64 -10.91 -13.66
C GLY A 178 -24.39 -11.43 -15.10
N GLY A 179 -23.58 -10.73 -15.89
CA GLY A 179 -23.25 -11.11 -17.27
C GLY A 179 -22.96 -9.90 -18.16
N ASP A 180 -23.63 -8.77 -17.90
CA ASP A 180 -23.38 -7.49 -18.57
C ASP A 180 -22.72 -6.51 -17.60
N ALA A 181 -21.75 -5.73 -18.09
CA ALA A 181 -21.04 -4.76 -17.25
C ALA A 181 -21.96 -3.57 -16.94
N ASP A 182 -22.55 -3.54 -15.75
CA ASP A 182 -23.36 -2.41 -15.27
C ASP A 182 -22.54 -1.51 -14.33
N VAL A 183 -22.15 -0.35 -14.85
CA VAL A 183 -21.39 0.65 -14.09
C VAL A 183 -22.21 1.19 -12.91
N ASP A 184 -23.54 1.27 -13.04
CA ASP A 184 -24.41 1.82 -12.00
C ASP A 184 -24.67 0.85 -10.85
N ALA A 185 -24.45 -0.45 -11.07
CA ALA A 185 -24.38 -1.44 -10.00
C ALA A 185 -23.08 -1.36 -9.18
N VAL A 186 -22.04 -0.68 -9.66
CA VAL A 186 -20.78 -0.50 -8.92
C VAL A 186 -20.95 0.55 -7.82
N PRO A 187 -20.59 0.24 -6.56
CA PRO A 187 -20.61 1.22 -5.47
C PRO A 187 -19.87 2.51 -5.82
N ARG A 188 -20.39 3.64 -5.36
CA ARG A 188 -19.85 4.97 -5.69
C ARG A 188 -18.69 5.38 -4.79
N MET A 189 -18.54 4.74 -3.64
CA MET A 189 -17.54 5.05 -2.63
C MET A 189 -16.96 3.75 -2.05
N ALA A 190 -15.77 3.86 -1.48
CA ALA A 190 -15.12 2.83 -0.71
C ALA A 190 -14.46 3.43 0.53
N LEU A 191 -14.24 2.60 1.54
CA LEU A 191 -13.26 2.88 2.58
C LEU A 191 -11.93 2.30 2.11
N THR A 192 -10.84 3.03 2.31
CA THR A 192 -9.50 2.62 1.89
C THR A 192 -8.47 3.09 2.88
N VAL A 193 -7.45 2.27 3.12
CA VAL A 193 -6.19 2.71 3.74
C VAL A 193 -5.58 3.82 2.90
N GLY A 194 -4.92 4.76 3.56
CA GLY A 194 -4.24 5.86 2.89
C GLY A 194 -2.87 5.44 2.35
N VAL A 195 -2.29 6.30 1.51
CA VAL A 195 -0.93 6.11 1.00
C VAL A 195 0.07 6.05 2.17
N ALA A 196 -0.04 6.96 3.14
CA ALA A 196 0.84 6.93 4.31
C ALA A 196 0.59 5.71 5.20
N THR A 197 -0.65 5.22 5.29
CA THR A 197 -0.96 3.99 6.04
C THR A 197 -0.21 2.79 5.46
N VAL A 198 -0.07 2.71 4.13
CA VAL A 198 0.73 1.67 3.46
C VAL A 198 2.23 1.90 3.69
N LEU A 199 2.70 3.15 3.56
CA LEU A 199 4.11 3.50 3.75
C LEU A 199 4.60 3.41 5.21
N ASP A 200 3.70 3.33 6.19
CA ASP A 200 4.06 3.08 7.58
C ASP A 200 4.46 1.61 7.84
N ALA A 201 4.20 0.70 6.89
CA ALA A 201 4.59 -0.70 7.02
C ALA A 201 6.12 -0.85 7.09
N ARG A 202 6.62 -1.90 7.74
CA ARG A 202 8.07 -2.17 7.78
C ARG A 202 8.62 -2.61 6.42
N GLU A 203 7.79 -3.25 5.63
CA GLU A 203 8.08 -3.67 4.26
C GLU A 203 6.83 -3.53 3.39
N VAL A 204 7.00 -3.06 2.16
CA VAL A 204 5.92 -2.99 1.17
C VAL A 204 6.31 -3.79 -0.06
N VAL A 205 5.47 -4.76 -0.43
CA VAL A 205 5.62 -5.59 -1.62
C VAL A 205 4.47 -5.28 -2.56
N VAL A 206 4.75 -4.92 -3.82
CA VAL A 206 3.72 -4.70 -4.83
C VAL A 206 3.88 -5.68 -5.98
N ILE A 207 2.77 -6.30 -6.40
CA ILE A 207 2.69 -7.12 -7.61
C ILE A 207 2.06 -6.33 -8.76
N ALA A 208 2.70 -6.34 -9.94
CA ALA A 208 2.14 -5.76 -11.17
C ALA A 208 2.41 -6.68 -12.36
N THR A 209 1.35 -7.23 -12.96
CA THR A 209 1.47 -8.17 -14.07
C THR A 209 0.62 -7.76 -15.29
N GLY A 210 1.14 -8.06 -16.47
CA GLY A 210 0.54 -7.81 -17.78
C GLY A 210 0.78 -6.41 -18.33
N ALA A 211 0.74 -6.29 -19.66
CA ALA A 211 1.05 -5.05 -20.38
C ALA A 211 0.20 -3.84 -19.98
N ARG A 212 -1.03 -4.06 -19.49
CA ARG A 212 -1.92 -3.00 -18.98
C ARG A 212 -1.35 -2.24 -17.77
N LYS A 213 -0.34 -2.78 -17.09
CA LYS A 213 0.32 -2.15 -15.94
C LYS A 213 1.63 -1.46 -16.31
N ALA A 214 2.10 -1.59 -17.56
CA ALA A 214 3.42 -1.16 -17.95
C ALA A 214 3.65 0.35 -17.77
N LEU A 215 2.65 1.18 -18.13
CA LEU A 215 2.75 2.63 -17.93
C LEU A 215 2.82 3.00 -16.44
N ALA A 216 1.99 2.38 -15.60
CA ALA A 216 2.00 2.59 -14.15
C ALA A 216 3.36 2.20 -13.53
N VAL A 217 3.91 1.04 -13.93
CA VAL A 217 5.23 0.58 -13.48
C VAL A 217 6.33 1.54 -13.94
N GLN A 218 6.31 1.96 -15.20
CA GLN A 218 7.27 2.92 -15.75
C GLN A 218 7.23 4.23 -14.98
N GLN A 219 6.04 4.79 -14.73
CA GLN A 219 5.90 6.03 -13.98
C GLN A 219 6.37 5.89 -12.53
N ALA A 220 6.09 4.76 -11.88
CA ALA A 220 6.49 4.53 -10.50
C ALA A 220 8.00 4.28 -10.33
N VAL A 221 8.66 3.70 -11.33
CA VAL A 221 10.09 3.34 -11.26
C VAL A 221 10.99 4.42 -11.86
N GLU A 222 10.60 5.02 -12.99
CA GLU A 222 11.42 5.98 -13.74
C GLU A 222 10.95 7.43 -13.60
N GLY A 223 9.68 7.64 -13.27
CA GLY A 223 9.11 8.97 -13.04
C GLY A 223 9.48 9.54 -11.67
N GLY A 224 9.15 10.81 -11.46
CA GLY A 224 9.25 11.43 -10.13
C GLY A 224 8.09 11.03 -9.22
N VAL A 225 8.28 11.21 -7.90
CA VAL A 225 7.21 11.05 -6.91
C VAL A 225 6.05 12.00 -7.24
N SER A 226 4.86 11.44 -7.46
CA SER A 226 3.68 12.18 -7.91
C SER A 226 2.40 11.59 -7.35
N HIS A 227 1.48 12.46 -6.89
CA HIS A 227 0.14 12.04 -6.48
C HIS A 227 -0.74 11.55 -7.64
N MET A 228 -0.33 11.76 -8.89
CA MET A 228 -1.03 11.23 -10.07
C MET A 228 -0.72 9.76 -10.33
N CYS A 229 0.38 9.24 -9.78
CA CYS A 229 0.73 7.82 -9.77
C CYS A 229 1.12 7.47 -8.33
N THR A 230 0.15 7.13 -7.47
CA THR A 230 0.41 6.96 -6.03
C THR A 230 1.38 5.82 -5.72
N LEU A 231 1.56 4.86 -6.63
CA LEU A 231 2.62 3.84 -6.57
C LEU A 231 4.03 4.46 -6.52
N SER A 232 4.27 5.62 -7.14
CA SER A 232 5.56 6.32 -7.10
C SER A 232 5.99 6.70 -5.67
N SER A 233 5.05 6.74 -4.72
CA SER A 233 5.37 6.98 -3.31
C SER A 233 6.27 5.91 -2.69
N LEU A 234 6.34 4.70 -3.27
CA LEU A 234 7.27 3.64 -2.85
C LEU A 234 8.74 4.02 -3.02
N GLN A 235 9.05 5.06 -3.81
CA GLN A 235 10.41 5.62 -3.90
C GLN A 235 10.86 6.23 -2.56
N LEU A 236 9.92 6.66 -1.71
CA LEU A 236 10.18 7.22 -0.38
C LEU A 236 10.27 6.15 0.71
N HIS A 237 9.82 4.92 0.42
CA HIS A 237 9.78 3.85 1.41
C HIS A 237 11.17 3.22 1.60
N PRO A 238 11.65 3.03 2.84
CA PRO A 238 12.99 2.46 3.09
C PRO A 238 13.12 1.01 2.61
N ARG A 239 12.01 0.28 2.51
CA ARG A 239 12.00 -1.14 2.13
C ARG A 239 10.82 -1.49 1.22
N SER A 240 10.87 -1.00 -0.01
CA SER A 240 9.89 -1.33 -1.05
C SER A 240 10.43 -2.37 -2.04
N LEU A 241 9.60 -3.34 -2.39
CA LEU A 241 9.82 -4.34 -3.42
C LEU A 241 8.67 -4.32 -4.42
N VAL A 242 8.97 -4.13 -5.70
CA VAL A 242 8.00 -4.26 -6.79
C VAL A 242 8.36 -5.52 -7.58
N VAL A 243 7.44 -6.47 -7.68
CA VAL A 243 7.59 -7.69 -8.46
C VAL A 243 6.69 -7.59 -9.68
N VAL A 244 7.29 -7.74 -10.85
CA VAL A 244 6.63 -7.57 -12.14
C VAL A 244 6.89 -8.75 -13.06
N ASP A 245 5.97 -9.00 -14.00
CA ASP A 245 6.28 -9.83 -15.16
C ASP A 245 6.94 -9.01 -16.28
N ASP A 246 7.47 -9.69 -17.30
CA ASP A 246 8.11 -9.02 -18.43
C ASP A 246 7.15 -8.08 -19.17
N GLU A 247 5.88 -8.46 -19.33
CA GLU A 247 4.88 -7.59 -19.97
C GLU A 247 4.64 -6.28 -19.22
N ALA A 248 4.69 -6.28 -17.88
CA ALA A 248 4.56 -5.06 -17.09
C ALA A 248 5.80 -4.14 -17.17
N THR A 249 6.83 -4.50 -17.95
CA THR A 249 8.04 -3.68 -18.15
C THR A 249 8.18 -3.09 -19.54
N VAL A 250 7.22 -3.32 -20.46
CA VAL A 250 7.38 -2.94 -21.89
C VAL A 250 7.53 -1.43 -22.13
N GLU A 251 7.04 -0.59 -21.22
CA GLU A 251 7.20 0.87 -21.28
C GLU A 251 8.51 1.35 -20.61
N CYS A 252 9.17 0.49 -19.83
CA CYS A 252 10.42 0.84 -19.14
C CYS A 252 11.61 0.86 -20.11
N LYS A 253 12.60 1.70 -19.84
CA LYS A 253 13.85 1.73 -20.60
C LYS A 253 14.61 0.42 -20.39
N VAL A 254 15.19 -0.11 -21.46
CA VAL A 254 16.09 -1.28 -21.43
C VAL A 254 17.19 -1.12 -20.37
N LYS A 255 17.76 0.09 -20.25
CA LYS A 255 18.79 0.39 -19.24
C LYS A 255 18.28 0.17 -17.81
N THR A 256 17.05 0.56 -17.51
CA THR A 256 16.42 0.41 -16.19
C THR A 256 16.25 -1.06 -15.85
N ILE A 257 15.70 -1.85 -16.78
CA ILE A 257 15.48 -3.29 -16.57
C ILE A 257 16.80 -4.03 -16.41
N ASN A 258 17.80 -3.73 -17.23
CA ASN A 258 19.14 -4.33 -17.12
C ASN A 258 19.80 -3.98 -15.78
N TYR A 259 19.64 -2.75 -15.29
CA TYR A 259 20.14 -2.35 -13.97
C TYR A 259 19.54 -3.20 -12.85
N PHE A 260 18.22 -3.32 -12.79
CA PHE A 260 17.56 -4.08 -11.72
C PHE A 260 17.82 -5.59 -11.79
N ARG A 261 17.85 -6.18 -12.99
CA ARG A 261 18.28 -7.58 -13.18
C ARG A 261 19.71 -7.80 -12.70
N GLY A 262 20.62 -6.87 -13.00
CA GLY A 262 22.00 -6.92 -12.52
C GLY A 262 22.11 -6.86 -11.00
N VAL A 263 21.38 -5.93 -10.36
CA VAL A 263 21.33 -5.81 -8.89
C VAL A 263 20.79 -7.08 -8.25
N GLU A 264 19.73 -7.68 -8.80
CA GLU A 264 19.19 -8.95 -8.30
C GLU A 264 20.23 -10.07 -8.33
N GLN A 265 20.96 -10.23 -9.44
CA GLN A 265 22.01 -11.24 -9.57
C GLN A 265 23.10 -11.06 -8.51
N THR A 266 23.49 -9.81 -8.22
CA THR A 266 24.45 -9.52 -7.15
C THR A 266 23.93 -9.96 -5.78
N VAL A 267 22.67 -9.65 -5.46
CA VAL A 267 22.04 -10.03 -4.18
C VAL A 267 21.93 -11.55 -4.04
N GLN A 268 21.54 -12.25 -5.11
CA GLN A 268 21.45 -13.71 -5.11
C GLN A 268 22.81 -14.37 -4.88
N ARG A 269 23.86 -13.88 -5.55
CA ARG A 269 25.24 -14.39 -5.36
C ARG A 269 25.75 -14.14 -3.94
N ALA A 270 25.45 -12.99 -3.35
CA ALA A 270 25.83 -12.67 -1.97
C ALA A 270 25.08 -13.51 -0.92
N SER A 271 23.98 -14.16 -1.30
CA SER A 271 23.19 -15.02 -0.41
C SER A 271 23.65 -16.49 -0.42
N GLN A 272 24.69 -16.84 -1.19
CA GLN A 272 25.26 -18.19 -1.21
C GLN A 272 26.14 -18.46 0.03
N PRO A 273 26.17 -19.70 0.56
CA PRO A 273 27.02 -20.04 1.70
C PRO A 273 28.50 -19.79 1.39
N GLY A 274 29.18 -19.00 2.22
CA GLY A 274 30.63 -18.73 2.10
C GLY A 274 31.02 -17.28 1.83
N LEU A 275 30.07 -16.38 1.58
CA LEU A 275 30.31 -14.92 1.52
C LEU A 275 29.68 -14.24 2.75
N PRO A 276 30.28 -13.17 3.30
CA PRO A 276 29.69 -12.44 4.42
C PRO A 276 28.30 -11.94 4.02
N ARG A 277 27.29 -12.32 4.82
CA ARG A 277 25.88 -11.94 4.63
C ARG A 277 25.82 -10.44 4.40
N ALA A 278 25.41 -10.02 3.20
CA ALA A 278 25.27 -8.60 2.88
C ALA A 278 24.44 -7.93 3.97
N VAL A 279 24.97 -6.82 4.50
CA VAL A 279 24.47 -6.08 5.67
C VAL A 279 22.93 -6.04 5.65
N GLN A 280 22.32 -6.79 6.58
CA GLN A 280 20.91 -6.63 6.88
C GLN A 280 20.74 -5.30 7.60
N THR A 281 20.51 -4.25 6.80
CA THR A 281 19.97 -2.94 7.21
C THR A 281 20.89 -2.11 8.15
N PRO A 282 21.13 -0.81 7.87
CA PRO A 282 21.70 0.06 8.90
C PRO A 282 20.71 0.17 10.08
N PRO A 283 21.18 0.33 11.32
CA PRO A 283 20.29 0.52 12.46
C PRO A 283 19.35 1.70 12.21
N ARG A 284 18.09 1.57 12.63
CA ARG A 284 17.16 2.70 12.67
C ARG A 284 17.82 3.83 13.46
N LEU A 285 17.88 5.02 12.85
CA LEU A 285 17.88 6.25 13.64
C LEU A 285 16.51 6.29 14.29
N ASP A 286 16.42 5.82 15.54
CA ASP A 286 15.27 6.11 16.39
C ASP A 286 15.22 7.62 16.58
N THR A 287 14.46 8.30 15.73
CA THR A 287 13.92 9.61 16.06
C THR A 287 12.75 9.39 17.01
N ALA A 288 13.06 8.85 18.20
CA ALA A 288 12.26 9.13 19.36
C ALA A 288 12.40 10.65 19.57
N VAL A 289 11.36 11.39 19.21
CA VAL A 289 11.14 12.71 19.79
C VAL A 289 10.99 12.44 21.27
N ALA A 290 12.11 12.50 22.00
CA ALA A 290 12.09 12.56 23.44
C ALA A 290 11.20 13.75 23.79
N ALA A 291 10.04 13.45 24.36
CA ALA A 291 9.31 14.43 25.13
C ALA A 291 10.29 14.91 26.22
N MET A 292 10.94 16.04 25.98
CA MET A 292 11.68 16.76 27.01
C MET A 292 10.64 17.27 28.02
N ALA A 293 10.33 16.43 29.00
CA ALA A 293 9.73 16.86 30.22
C ALA A 293 10.86 17.32 31.17
N ALA A 294 10.69 18.56 31.64
CA ALA A 294 11.36 19.23 32.75
C ALA A 294 12.79 19.74 32.54
N GLU A 295 12.93 21.06 32.42
CA GLU A 295 13.53 21.84 33.51
C GLU A 295 13.04 23.30 33.48
N ASN A 296 12.63 23.78 34.65
CA ASN A 296 12.24 25.17 34.89
C ASN A 296 13.47 26.06 34.72
N GLY A 297 13.51 26.82 33.64
CA GLY A 297 14.52 27.86 33.41
C GLY A 297 13.88 29.03 32.68
N GLU A 298 13.70 30.15 33.39
CA GLU A 298 13.33 31.44 32.83
C GLU A 298 14.21 31.79 31.61
N LEU A 299 13.56 32.07 30.48
CA LEU A 299 14.21 32.73 29.34
C LEU A 299 13.41 33.99 29.00
N THR A 300 13.93 35.11 29.47
CA THR A 300 13.53 36.47 29.10
C THR A 300 13.86 36.74 27.62
N PRO A 301 13.06 37.56 26.90
CA PRO A 301 13.33 37.90 25.51
C PRO A 301 14.39 38.99 25.44
N ASP A 302 15.58 38.68 24.91
CA ASP A 302 16.36 39.58 24.04
C ASP A 302 17.74 39.00 23.69
N SER A 303 17.99 38.82 22.39
CA SER A 303 19.23 39.21 21.67
C SER A 303 19.52 38.28 20.47
N MET A 304 18.88 38.54 19.33
CA MET A 304 19.46 38.30 18.02
C MET A 304 19.09 39.47 17.09
N SER A 305 19.62 40.63 17.48
CA SER A 305 19.85 41.74 16.57
C SER A 305 21.18 41.50 15.85
N SER A 306 21.18 41.82 14.56
CA SER A 306 22.31 41.90 13.63
C SER A 306 22.54 40.69 12.71
N ARG A 307 22.61 41.04 11.41
CA ARG A 307 23.05 40.26 10.24
C ARG A 307 21.98 39.47 9.49
N ILE A 308 21.16 40.20 8.72
CA ILE A 308 21.02 40.03 7.25
C ILE A 308 20.52 41.38 6.70
N GLY A 309 21.25 41.93 5.73
CA GLY A 309 21.04 43.26 5.17
C GLY A 309 19.77 43.36 4.30
N SER A 310 19.19 44.56 4.28
CA SER A 310 18.12 44.95 3.36
C SER A 310 18.58 44.87 1.90
N PRO A 311 17.67 44.54 0.97
CA PRO A 311 17.24 45.61 0.07
C PRO A 311 15.73 45.63 -0.24
N LYS A 312 15.20 46.86 -0.18
CA LYS A 312 14.17 47.50 -1.02
C LYS A 312 12.85 46.77 -1.32
N MET A 313 11.80 47.34 -0.72
CA MET A 313 10.44 47.57 -1.25
C MET A 313 10.16 47.06 -2.67
N LEU A 314 9.26 46.08 -2.78
CA LEU A 314 8.28 46.03 -3.86
C LEU A 314 6.91 45.72 -3.24
N ALA A 315 5.99 46.67 -3.35
CA ALA A 315 4.59 46.48 -3.03
C ALA A 315 3.94 45.62 -4.12
N VAL A 316 3.45 44.43 -3.77
CA VAL A 316 2.51 43.69 -4.61
C VAL A 316 1.16 43.73 -3.92
N ARG A 317 0.28 44.60 -4.42
CA ARG A 317 -1.15 44.57 -4.15
C ARG A 317 -1.75 43.36 -4.86
N SER A 318 -2.20 42.36 -4.09
CA SER A 318 -3.11 41.34 -4.61
C SER A 318 -4.53 41.87 -4.49
N ALA A 319 -5.16 42.15 -5.62
CA ALA A 319 -6.58 42.47 -5.72
C ALA A 319 -7.35 41.15 -5.89
N THR A 320 -8.08 40.75 -4.84
CA THR A 320 -9.10 39.71 -4.94
C THR A 320 -10.45 40.39 -5.19
N ILE A 321 -10.98 40.25 -6.40
CA ILE A 321 -12.35 40.65 -6.75
C ILE A 321 -13.28 39.47 -6.43
N PRO A 322 -14.33 39.64 -5.61
CA PRO A 322 -15.35 38.62 -5.43
C PRO A 322 -16.37 38.68 -6.57
N PHE A 323 -16.56 37.55 -7.25
CA PHE A 323 -17.57 37.37 -8.31
C PHE A 323 -18.94 37.19 -7.65
N ALA A 324 -19.81 38.20 -7.77
CA ALA A 324 -21.22 38.12 -7.40
C ALA A 324 -22.08 38.74 -8.51
N LEU A 325 -23.19 38.05 -8.81
CA LEU A 325 -24.30 38.38 -9.71
C LEU A 325 -24.06 38.35 -11.24
N MET A 326 -24.60 37.31 -11.87
CA MET A 326 -25.55 37.48 -12.97
C MET A 326 -26.61 36.35 -12.91
N ARG A 327 -27.82 36.73 -12.48
CA ARG A 327 -29.09 36.09 -12.84
C ARG A 327 -29.94 37.20 -13.48
N GLN A 328 -30.17 37.11 -14.79
CA GLN A 328 -31.43 37.39 -15.49
C GLN A 328 -31.43 36.54 -16.76
#